data_AF-A0A8P4KGX1-F1
#
_entry.id   AF-A0A8P4KGX1-F1
#
_cell.length_a   1.000
_cell.length_b   1.000
_cell.length_c   1.000
_cell.angle_alpha   90.00
_cell.angle_beta   90.00
_cell.angle_gamma   90.00
#
_symmetry.space_group_name_H-M   'P 1'
#
loop_
_entity.id
_entity.type
_entity.pdbx_description
1 polymer ?
#
loop_
_entity_poly.entity_id
_entity_poly.type
_entity_poly.pdbx_seq_one_letter_code
_entity_poly.pdbx_strand_id
1 'polypeptide(L)'
;MWPGTNIADGTRFLKVRFNKQVQKYRVINIYAPNNENQRRRFFVSLEKWLCNDVIIVGDFNVALTKTDVSANNTYKNDHSRTKLIDIMNDYNFIDIWRVFNPGVRGFSRRQFYIYFKHLMAPLLHK
;
A
#
# COMPACT_ATOMS: atom_id res chain seq x y z
N MET A 1 29.38 -0.63 -14.69
CA MET A 1 28.04 -0.30 -15.23
C MET A 1 27.24 -1.60 -15.27
N TRP A 2 26.26 -1.80 -14.39
CA TRP A 2 25.45 -3.02 -14.33
C TRP A 2 24.24 -2.90 -15.27
N PRO A 3 23.99 -3.87 -16.17
CA PRO A 3 22.84 -3.82 -17.07
C PRO A 3 21.60 -4.32 -16.32
N GLY A 4 20.68 -3.43 -15.93
CA GLY A 4 19.39 -3.89 -15.40
C GLY A 4 18.48 -2.89 -14.71
N THR A 5 18.96 -1.70 -14.35
CA THR A 5 18.12 -0.73 -13.63
C THR A 5 17.37 0.16 -14.63
N ASN A 6 16.21 -0.34 -15.11
CA ASN A 6 15.23 0.53 -15.76
C ASN A 6 14.49 1.30 -14.66
N ILE A 7 14.99 2.48 -14.34
CA ILE A 7 14.32 3.45 -13.46
C ILE A 7 13.28 4.15 -14.32
N ALA A 8 12.03 3.66 -14.31
CA ALA A 8 10.91 4.38 -14.88
C ALA A 8 10.32 5.29 -13.78
N ASP A 9 10.70 6.55 -13.82
CA ASP A 9 10.13 7.69 -13.09
C ASP A 9 9.23 8.48 -14.07
N GLY A 10 8.09 9.08 -13.73
CA GLY A 10 7.66 9.57 -12.41
C GLY A 10 7.35 8.48 -11.40
N THR A 11 8.27 8.29 -10.45
CA THR A 11 8.46 7.08 -9.67
C THR A 11 7.39 6.93 -8.63
N ARG A 12 6.67 5.84 -8.81
CA ARG A 12 5.83 5.30 -7.75
C ARG A 12 6.19 3.86 -7.44
N PHE A 13 7.28 3.35 -8.02
CA PHE A 13 7.81 2.06 -7.64
C PHE A 13 9.29 1.89 -8.01
N LEU A 14 10.01 1.12 -7.19
CA LEU A 14 11.35 0.60 -7.45
C LEU A 14 11.26 -0.93 -7.47
N LYS A 15 11.77 -1.54 -8.54
CA LYS A 15 11.79 -3.00 -8.69
C LYS A 15 13.22 -3.52 -8.60
N VAL A 16 13.46 -4.41 -7.65
CA VAL A 16 14.71 -5.13 -7.46
C VAL A 16 14.49 -6.61 -7.77
N ARG A 17 15.41 -7.21 -8.52
CA ARG A 17 15.44 -8.66 -8.76
C ARG A 17 16.73 -9.21 -8.18
N PHE A 18 16.62 -10.33 -7.50
CA PHE A 18 17.78 -11.03 -6.97
C PHE A 18 17.55 -12.54 -7.05
N ASN A 19 18.65 -13.28 -7.07
CA ASN A 19 18.63 -14.73 -7.11
C ASN A 19 19.14 -15.26 -5.78
N LYS A 20 18.51 -16.32 -5.28
CA LYS A 20 19.02 -17.10 -4.15
C LYS A 20 18.99 -18.57 -4.58
N GLN A 21 20.17 -19.17 -4.69
CA GLN A 21 20.35 -20.48 -5.32
C GLN A 21 19.77 -20.48 -6.74
N VAL A 22 18.86 -21.42 -7.06
CA VAL A 22 18.19 -21.55 -8.36
C VAL A 22 16.90 -20.71 -8.46
N GLN A 23 16.45 -20.10 -7.35
CA GLN A 23 15.20 -19.35 -7.32
C GLN A 23 15.42 -17.86 -7.60
N LYS A 24 14.51 -17.27 -8.38
CA LYS A 24 14.52 -15.84 -8.72
C LYS A 24 13.43 -15.13 -7.91
N TYR A 25 13.84 -14.14 -7.13
CA TYR A 25 12.94 -13.32 -6.32
C TYR A 25 12.84 -11.90 -6.88
N ARG A 26 11.71 -11.27 -6.60
CA ARG A 26 11.46 -9.88 -6.95
C ARG A 26 10.91 -9.14 -5.75
N VAL A 27 11.45 -7.97 -5.48
CA VAL A 27 10.88 -7.01 -4.54
C VAL A 27 10.45 -5.78 -5.32
N ILE A 28 9.20 -5.35 -5.14
CA ILE A 28 8.66 -4.13 -5.72
C ILE A 28 8.29 -3.21 -4.56
N ASN A 29 9.11 -2.19 -4.32
CA ASN A 29 8.76 -1.12 -3.41
C ASN A 29 7.84 -0.14 -4.13
N ILE A 30 6.70 0.24 -3.56
CA ILE A 30 5.69 1.11 -4.17
C ILE A 30 5.40 2.35 -3.32
N TYR A 31 4.95 3.41 -4.00
CA TYR A 31 4.37 4.61 -3.42
C TYR A 31 3.09 4.97 -4.19
N ALA A 32 1.99 4.34 -3.79
CA ALA A 32 0.72 4.46 -4.49
C ALA A 32 0.11 5.88 -4.36
N PRO A 33 -0.61 6.37 -5.37
CA PRO A 33 -1.29 7.67 -5.30
C PRO A 33 -2.30 7.81 -4.15
N ASN A 34 -2.46 9.03 -3.63
CA ASN A 34 -3.51 9.35 -2.65
C ASN A 34 -4.91 9.44 -3.28
N ASN A 35 -5.01 9.83 -4.55
CA ASN A 35 -6.28 9.87 -5.26
C ASN A 35 -6.73 8.46 -5.64
N GLU A 36 -7.97 8.11 -5.30
CA GLU A 36 -8.54 6.77 -5.49
C GLU A 36 -8.49 6.27 -6.95
N ASN A 37 -8.91 7.10 -7.91
CA ASN A 37 -8.94 6.72 -9.32
C ASN A 37 -7.53 6.49 -9.87
N GLN A 38 -6.57 7.34 -9.50
CA GLN A 38 -5.17 7.16 -9.86
C GLN A 38 -4.58 5.91 -9.20
N ARG A 39 -4.90 5.66 -7.93
CA ARG A 39 -4.45 4.49 -7.18
C ARG A 39 -4.98 3.19 -7.76
N ARG A 40 -6.25 3.15 -8.16
CA ARG A 40 -6.83 2.00 -8.87
C ARG A 40 -6.08 1.70 -10.17
N ARG A 41 -5.86 2.71 -11.01
CA ARG A 41 -5.09 2.55 -12.27
C ARG A 41 -3.64 2.12 -12.00
N PHE A 42 -3.06 2.64 -10.91
CA PHE A 42 -1.72 2.26 -10.47
C PHE A 42 -1.65 0.77 -10.11
N PHE A 43 -2.60 0.24 -9.33
CA PHE A 43 -2.63 -1.19 -9.00
C PHE A 43 -2.82 -2.07 -10.24
N VAL A 44 -3.70 -1.71 -11.17
CA VAL A 44 -3.82 -2.41 -12.48
C VAL A 44 -2.49 -2.43 -13.21
N SER A 45 -1.75 -1.33 -13.19
CA SER A 45 -0.43 -1.26 -13.86
C SER A 45 0.61 -2.19 -13.24
N LEU A 46 0.42 -2.62 -11.97
CA LEU A 46 1.31 -3.56 -11.29
C LEU A 46 1.17 -5.00 -11.83
N GLU A 47 0.01 -5.38 -12.36
CA GLU A 47 -0.33 -6.77 -12.75
C GLU A 47 0.73 -7.38 -13.68
N LYS A 48 1.24 -6.62 -14.65
CA LYS A 48 2.30 -7.07 -15.58
C LYS A 48 3.63 -7.44 -14.91
N TRP A 49 3.81 -7.11 -13.63
CA TRP A 49 5.00 -7.47 -12.85
C TRP A 49 4.73 -8.53 -11.79
N LEU A 50 3.49 -9.00 -11.66
CA LEU A 50 3.13 -10.04 -10.71
C LEU A 50 3.49 -11.39 -11.31
N CYS A 51 4.26 -12.16 -10.57
CA CYS A 51 4.65 -13.51 -10.88
C CYS A 51 4.85 -14.26 -9.56
N ASN A 52 5.20 -15.54 -9.64
CA ASN A 52 5.65 -16.28 -8.47
C ASN A 52 6.88 -15.59 -7.86
N ASP A 53 7.05 -15.68 -6.54
CA ASP A 53 8.18 -15.13 -5.76
C ASP A 53 8.36 -13.61 -5.84
N VAL A 54 7.25 -12.88 -5.89
CA VAL A 54 7.21 -11.41 -5.78
C VAL A 54 6.79 -11.00 -4.37
N ILE A 55 7.53 -10.05 -3.79
CA ILE A 55 7.15 -9.35 -2.58
C ILE A 55 6.89 -7.89 -2.96
N ILE A 56 5.71 -7.37 -2.59
CA ILE A 56 5.38 -5.96 -2.76
C ILE A 56 5.42 -5.30 -1.39
N VAL A 57 6.16 -4.20 -1.28
CA VAL A 57 6.33 -3.42 -0.06
C VAL A 57 6.11 -1.95 -0.36
N GLY A 58 5.94 -1.14 0.68
CA GLY A 58 5.86 0.32 0.57
C GLY A 58 4.52 0.88 1.01
N ASP A 59 4.18 2.07 0.52
CA ASP A 59 2.95 2.77 0.89
C ASP A 59 1.87 2.54 -0.16
N PHE A 60 0.88 1.73 0.21
CA PHE A 60 -0.27 1.44 -0.64
C PHE A 60 -1.32 2.56 -0.61
N ASN A 61 -1.23 3.52 0.32
CA ASN A 61 -2.20 4.59 0.53
C ASN A 61 -3.67 4.12 0.59
N VAL A 62 -3.89 2.89 1.06
CA VAL A 62 -5.21 2.31 1.26
C VAL A 62 -5.19 1.39 2.48
N ALA A 63 -6.22 1.49 3.32
CA ALA A 63 -6.47 0.54 4.40
C ALA A 63 -7.22 -0.68 3.83
N LEU A 64 -6.75 -1.91 4.06
CA LEU A 64 -7.36 -3.12 3.49
C LEU A 64 -8.62 -3.54 4.24
N THR A 65 -8.63 -3.44 5.56
CA THR A 65 -9.68 -3.94 6.45
C THR A 65 -10.09 -2.89 7.49
N LYS A 66 -11.20 -3.12 8.19
CA LYS A 66 -11.68 -2.22 9.25
C LYS A 66 -10.72 -2.10 10.43
N THR A 67 -9.86 -3.09 10.64
CA THR A 67 -8.86 -3.09 11.72
C THR A 67 -7.63 -2.23 11.38
N ASP A 68 -7.44 -1.87 10.10
CA ASP A 68 -6.37 -0.96 9.64
C ASP A 68 -6.71 0.53 9.86
N VAL A 69 -7.93 0.83 10.27
CA VAL A 69 -8.41 2.20 10.54
C VAL A 69 -8.68 2.33 12.04
N SER A 70 -8.39 3.48 12.64
CA SER A 70 -8.73 3.73 14.05
C SER A 70 -10.23 3.54 14.30
N ALA A 71 -10.62 3.09 15.49
CA ALA A 71 -12.02 2.93 15.87
C ALA A 71 -12.84 4.23 15.73
N ASN A 72 -12.17 5.38 15.86
CA ASN A 72 -12.79 6.71 15.75
C ASN A 72 -12.75 7.29 14.33
N ASN A 73 -12.28 6.52 13.34
CA ASN A 73 -12.21 6.96 11.94
C ASN A 73 -13.19 6.16 11.07
N THR A 74 -13.74 6.83 10.07
CA THR A 74 -14.60 6.19 9.07
C THR A 74 -13.78 5.29 8.15
N TYR A 75 -14.11 4.01 8.11
CA TYR A 75 -13.65 3.09 7.07
C TYR A 75 -14.44 3.36 5.78
N LYS A 76 -13.91 4.26 4.95
CA LYS A 76 -14.57 4.72 3.72
C LYS A 76 -14.64 3.60 2.69
N ASN A 77 -15.68 3.63 1.87
CA ASN A 77 -15.71 2.90 0.60
C ASN A 77 -14.60 3.43 -0.30
N ASP A 78 -13.85 2.51 -0.90
CA ASP A 78 -12.68 2.81 -1.73
C ASP A 78 -12.57 1.74 -2.82
N HIS A 79 -12.82 2.09 -4.08
CA HIS A 79 -12.79 1.15 -5.20
C HIS A 79 -11.37 0.68 -5.55
N SER A 80 -10.33 1.44 -5.17
CA SER A 80 -8.95 0.99 -5.34
C SER A 80 -8.62 -0.16 -4.38
N ARG A 81 -9.26 -0.18 -3.19
CA ARG A 81 -9.16 -1.31 -2.25
C ARG A 81 -9.74 -2.57 -2.85
N THR A 82 -10.95 -2.51 -3.41
CA THR A 82 -11.58 -3.66 -4.07
C THR A 82 -10.66 -4.21 -5.15
N LYS A 83 -10.13 -3.35 -6.02
CA LYS A 83 -9.21 -3.80 -7.06
C LYS A 83 -7.92 -4.42 -6.52
N LEU A 84 -7.38 -3.90 -5.41
CA LEU A 84 -6.22 -4.52 -4.77
C LEU A 84 -6.55 -5.91 -4.21
N ILE A 85 -7.73 -6.09 -3.59
CA ILE A 85 -8.20 -7.39 -3.11
C ILE A 85 -8.40 -8.37 -4.27
N ASP A 86 -8.98 -7.92 -5.38
CA ASP A 86 -9.15 -8.75 -6.59
C ASP A 86 -7.79 -9.25 -7.08
N ILE A 87 -6.80 -8.35 -7.22
CA ILE A 87 -5.44 -8.70 -7.60
C ILE A 87 -4.81 -9.69 -6.60
N MET A 88 -5.05 -9.50 -5.30
CA MET A 88 -4.54 -10.44 -4.30
C MET A 88 -5.14 -11.84 -4.48
N ASN A 89 -6.44 -11.93 -4.76
CA ASN A 89 -7.11 -13.21 -5.01
C ASN A 89 -6.64 -13.86 -6.32
N ASP A 90 -6.57 -13.08 -7.41
CA ASP A 90 -6.20 -13.57 -8.74
C ASP A 90 -4.77 -14.13 -8.79
N TYR A 91 -3.85 -13.55 -8.02
CA TYR A 91 -2.43 -13.94 -7.98
C TYR A 91 -2.04 -14.67 -6.69
N ASN A 92 -3.01 -15.04 -5.85
CA ASN A 92 -2.81 -15.73 -4.57
C ASN A 92 -1.81 -15.00 -3.63
N PHE A 93 -1.89 -13.68 -3.56
CA PHE A 93 -1.11 -12.88 -2.62
C PHE A 93 -1.80 -12.77 -1.26
N ILE A 94 -0.97 -12.69 -0.24
CA ILE A 94 -1.39 -12.53 1.15
C ILE A 94 -0.82 -11.23 1.72
N ASP A 95 -1.58 -10.59 2.61
CA ASP A 95 -1.03 -9.58 3.50
C ASP A 95 -0.31 -10.27 4.65
N ILE A 96 1.03 -10.31 4.56
CA ILE A 96 1.91 -10.97 5.53
C ILE A 96 1.65 -10.46 6.95
N TRP A 97 1.51 -9.15 7.14
CA TRP A 97 1.33 -8.59 8.49
C TRP A 97 0.02 -9.08 9.10
N ARG A 98 -1.04 -9.14 8.28
CA ARG A 98 -2.36 -9.62 8.70
C ARG A 98 -2.41 -11.11 8.99
N VAL A 99 -1.66 -11.93 8.25
CA VAL A 99 -1.52 -13.37 8.53
C VAL A 99 -0.95 -13.61 9.92
N PHE A 100 0.09 -12.87 10.32
CA PHE A 100 0.71 -13.02 11.64
C PHE A 100 -0.03 -12.28 12.77
N ASN A 101 -0.89 -11.32 12.45
CA ASN A 101 -1.61 -10.48 13.43
C ASN A 101 -3.12 -10.41 13.12
N PRO A 102 -3.84 -11.55 13.15
CA PRO A 102 -5.26 -11.59 12.85
C PRO A 102 -6.05 -10.75 13.86
N GLY A 103 -6.94 -9.88 13.38
CA GLY A 103 -7.79 -9.04 14.22
C GLY A 103 -7.11 -7.88 14.96
N VAL A 104 -5.77 -7.82 14.99
CA VAL A 104 -5.04 -6.77 15.71
C VAL A 104 -5.19 -5.41 15.00
N ARG A 105 -5.42 -4.35 15.78
CA ARG A 105 -5.40 -2.95 15.30
C ARG A 105 -3.99 -2.38 15.40
N GLY A 106 -3.23 -2.51 14.32
CA GLY A 106 -1.92 -1.89 14.14
C GLY A 106 -1.98 -0.81 13.06
N PHE A 107 -1.23 0.28 13.24
CA PHE A 107 -1.27 1.43 12.33
C PHE A 107 0.14 1.83 11.89
N SER A 108 0.33 2.04 10.59
CA SER A 108 1.59 2.52 10.01
C SER A 108 1.66 4.05 9.90
N ARG A 109 0.52 4.76 9.98
CA ARG A 109 0.42 6.21 9.82
C ARG A 109 -0.51 6.84 10.87
N ARG A 110 -0.12 8.00 11.40
CA ARG A 110 -0.96 8.86 12.25
C ARG A 110 -1.19 10.21 11.56
N GLN A 111 -2.42 10.72 11.59
CA GLN A 111 -2.75 12.06 11.08
C GLN A 111 -2.82 13.05 12.24
N PHE A 112 -1.93 14.05 12.25
CA PHE A 112 -1.88 15.07 13.31
C PHE A 112 -2.94 16.16 13.21
N TYR A 113 -3.67 16.25 12.08
CA TYR A 113 -4.69 17.28 11.87
C TYR A 113 -5.83 17.23 12.92
N ILE A 114 -6.18 16.04 13.42
CA ILE A 114 -7.21 15.90 14.46
C ILE A 114 -6.76 16.54 15.78
N TYR A 115 -5.48 16.40 16.14
CA TYR A 115 -4.92 17.04 17.33
C TYR A 115 -4.93 18.56 17.21
N PHE A 116 -4.48 19.09 16.07
CA PHE A 116 -4.48 20.53 15.83
C PHE A 116 -5.89 21.13 15.84
N LYS A 117 -6.87 20.46 15.21
CA LYS A 117 -8.26 20.94 15.19
C LYS A 117 -8.90 20.96 16.59
N HIS A 118 -8.71 19.91 17.40
CA HIS A 118 -9.26 19.90 18.76
C HIS A 118 -8.54 20.87 19.71
N LEU A 119 -7.23 21.05 19.58
CA LEU A 119 -6.46 21.94 20.44
C LEU A 119 -6.65 23.43 20.07
N MET A 120 -6.85 23.73 18.79
CA MET A 120 -6.93 25.12 18.28
C MET A 120 -8.36 25.60 17.99
N ALA A 121 -9.37 24.72 17.95
CA ALA A 121 -10.77 25.14 17.78
C ALA A 121 -11.23 26.20 18.80
N PRO A 122 -10.84 26.15 20.09
CA PRO A 122 -11.17 27.21 21.05
C PRO A 122 -10.44 28.54 20.80
N LEU A 123 -9.32 28.53 20.07
CA LEU A 123 -8.45 29.69 19.85
C LEU A 123 -8.78 30.48 18.57
N LEU A 124 -9.59 29.90 17.67
CA LEU A 124 -9.97 30.51 16.38
C LEU A 124 -11.35 31.19 16.40
N HIS A 125 -12.06 31.17 17.54
CA HIS A 125 -13.35 31.86 17.74
C HIS A 125 -13.21 33.09 18.66
N LYS A 126 -12.26 33.98 18.36
CA LYS A 126 -12.20 35.34 18.93
C LYS A 126 -12.22 36.37 17.83
#